data_AF-A0A2N3I8Q3-F1
#
_entry.id   AF-A0A2N3I8Q3-F1
#
_cell.length_a   1.000
_cell.length_b   1.000
_cell.length_c   1.000
_cell.angle_alpha   90.00
_cell.angle_beta   90.00
_cell.angle_gamma   90.00
#
_symmetry.space_group_name_H-M   'P 1'
#
loop_
_entity.id
_entity.type
_entity.pdbx_description
1 polymer ?
#
loop_
_entity_poly.entity_id
_entity_poly.type
_entity_poly.pdbx_seq_one_letter_code
_entity_poly.pdbx_strand_id
1 'polypeptide(L)'
;MKKTILTLTAIVFAFSTFANDILTLNNEMVFEGKVKRIKDCAIVFKSEGTKYIVPASEIYSIEFENAEDKVYTNYLEMQADEENKCFNARLDAENYHGKKGGHFVLGVLFGPFAIIGTALANPTPEKGKQTYMMSKNKDQFSDPEYLSCYRKKAKGQLIGMEALGWGAWILLVLAL
;
A
#
# COMPACT_ATOMS: atom_id res chain seq x y z
N MET A 1 -31.43 -32.36 38.73
CA MET A 1 -29.96 -32.56 38.63
C MET A 1 -29.46 -32.90 37.22
N LYS A 2 -30.28 -33.39 36.27
CA LYS A 2 -29.84 -33.68 34.89
C LYS A 2 -29.76 -32.45 33.95
N LYS A 3 -30.49 -31.36 34.24
CA LYS A 3 -30.54 -30.15 33.38
C LYS A 3 -29.38 -29.18 33.61
N THR A 4 -28.75 -29.21 34.79
CA THR A 4 -27.59 -28.38 35.15
C THR A 4 -26.28 -28.91 34.57
N ILE A 5 -26.19 -30.22 34.32
CA ILE A 5 -25.03 -30.83 33.65
C ILE A 5 -25.01 -30.43 32.17
N LEU A 6 -26.17 -30.40 31.51
CA LEU A 6 -26.26 -30.05 30.08
C LEU A 6 -25.86 -28.59 29.80
N THR A 7 -26.05 -27.69 30.76
CA THR A 7 -25.69 -26.27 30.62
C THR A 7 -24.19 -26.03 30.85
N LEU A 8 -23.53 -26.86 31.67
CA LEU A 8 -22.09 -26.74 31.91
C LEU A 8 -21.27 -27.26 30.71
N THR A 9 -21.75 -28.29 30.00
CA THR A 9 -21.08 -28.82 28.80
C THR A 9 -21.13 -27.88 27.60
N ALA A 10 -22.16 -27.01 27.51
CA ALA A 10 -22.28 -26.02 26.44
C ALA A 10 -21.28 -24.85 26.59
N ILE A 11 -20.83 -24.55 27.81
CA ILE A 11 -19.88 -23.46 28.09
C ILE A 11 -18.44 -23.87 27.74
N VAL A 12 -18.12 -25.17 27.80
CA VAL A 12 -16.77 -25.69 27.45
C VAL A 12 -16.55 -25.72 25.93
N PHE A 13 -17.60 -25.68 25.10
CA PHE A 13 -17.48 -25.60 23.64
C PHE A 13 -17.38 -24.17 23.09
N ALA A 14 -17.40 -23.15 23.96
CA ALA A 14 -17.30 -21.74 23.58
C ALA A 14 -15.85 -21.18 23.65
N PHE A 15 -14.83 -22.05 23.64
CA PHE A 15 -13.52 -21.61 23.17
C PHE A 15 -13.67 -21.34 21.67
N SER A 16 -14.08 -20.12 21.35
CA SER A 16 -13.94 -19.54 20.02
C SER A 16 -12.54 -19.88 19.53
N THR A 17 -12.46 -20.77 18.55
CA THR A 17 -11.27 -20.94 17.72
C THR A 17 -10.95 -19.56 17.20
N PHE A 18 -9.96 -18.90 17.79
CA PHE A 18 -9.47 -17.62 17.30
C PHE A 18 -8.72 -17.92 16.01
N ALA A 19 -9.51 -17.92 14.95
CA ALA A 19 -9.19 -17.65 13.58
C ALA A 19 -7.97 -16.72 13.41
N ASN A 20 -6.78 -17.30 13.32
CA ASN A 20 -5.50 -16.59 13.25
C ASN A 20 -4.73 -16.99 11.98
N ASP A 21 -4.08 -16.00 11.37
CA ASP A 21 -3.10 -16.17 10.31
C ASP A 21 -1.76 -16.62 10.93
N ILE A 22 -0.98 -17.41 10.18
CA ILE A 22 0.35 -17.88 10.58
C ILE A 22 1.41 -17.13 9.78
N LEU A 23 2.39 -16.56 10.47
CA LEU A 23 3.56 -15.91 9.89
C LEU A 23 4.82 -16.72 10.19
N THR A 24 5.50 -17.18 9.15
CA THR A 24 6.81 -17.84 9.26
C THR A 24 7.90 -16.91 8.74
N LEU A 25 8.93 -16.69 9.54
CA LEU A 25 10.10 -15.89 9.16
C LEU A 25 11.21 -16.76 8.56
N ASN A 26 12.17 -16.13 7.88
CA ASN A 26 13.32 -16.80 7.24
C ASN A 26 14.25 -17.51 8.23
N ASN A 27 14.16 -17.18 9.52
CA ASN A 27 14.88 -17.89 10.58
C ASN A 27 14.02 -18.99 11.23
N GLU A 28 12.98 -19.45 10.55
CA GLU A 28 12.08 -20.54 10.95
C GLU A 28 11.21 -20.24 12.18
N MET A 29 11.23 -19.02 12.71
CA MET A 29 10.31 -18.61 13.77
C MET A 29 8.89 -18.48 13.22
N VAL A 30 7.93 -19.05 13.94
CA VAL A 30 6.51 -19.07 13.56
C VAL A 30 5.70 -18.26 14.57
N PHE A 31 4.81 -17.41 14.08
CA PHE A 31 3.95 -16.55 14.90
C PHE A 31 2.49 -16.68 14.48
N GLU A 32 1.61 -16.91 15.45
CA GLU A 32 0.16 -16.85 15.25
C GLU A 32 -0.35 -15.42 15.50
N GLY A 33 -1.26 -14.95 14.65
CA GLY A 33 -1.79 -13.60 14.80
C GLY A 33 -2.72 -13.21 13.66
N LYS A 34 -2.72 -11.94 13.28
CA LYS A 34 -3.54 -11.44 12.17
C LYS A 34 -2.78 -10.44 11.32
N VAL A 35 -2.73 -10.66 10.01
CA VAL A 35 -2.22 -9.67 9.05
C VAL A 35 -3.27 -8.58 8.90
N LYS A 36 -2.96 -7.37 9.37
CA LYS A 36 -3.89 -6.23 9.30
C LYS A 36 -3.76 -5.43 8.02
N ARG A 37 -2.57 -5.40 7.44
CA ARG A 37 -2.27 -4.60 6.25
C ARG A 37 -0.96 -5.07 5.64
N ILE A 38 -0.88 -4.97 4.31
CA ILE A 38 0.37 -5.11 3.56
C ILE A 38 0.61 -3.77 2.86
N LYS A 39 1.78 -3.16 3.10
CA LYS A 39 2.12 -1.84 2.55
C LYS A 39 3.63 -1.66 2.52
N ASP A 40 4.15 -1.02 1.47
CA ASP A 40 5.55 -0.57 1.40
C ASP A 40 6.57 -1.69 1.69
N CYS A 41 6.37 -2.89 1.12
CA CYS A 41 7.20 -4.09 1.34
C CYS A 41 7.28 -4.57 2.80
N ALA A 42 6.28 -4.24 3.62
CA ALA A 42 6.15 -4.76 4.96
C ALA A 42 4.71 -5.20 5.24
N ILE A 43 4.56 -6.12 6.17
CA ILE A 43 3.26 -6.48 6.73
C ILE A 43 3.10 -5.85 8.11
N VAL A 44 1.89 -5.40 8.40
CA VAL A 44 1.48 -5.05 9.76
C VAL A 44 0.82 -6.28 10.36
N PHE A 45 1.57 -7.01 11.16
CA PHE A 45 1.13 -8.22 11.83
C PHE A 45 0.72 -7.91 13.27
N LYS A 46 -0.40 -8.45 13.73
CA LYS A 46 -0.85 -8.27 15.12
C LYS A 46 -0.85 -9.62 15.83
N SER A 47 -0.05 -9.76 16.87
CA SER A 47 -0.02 -10.94 17.74
C SER A 47 -0.10 -10.51 19.20
N GLU A 48 -0.85 -11.25 20.03
CA GLU A 48 -1.02 -10.98 21.47
C GLU A 48 -1.38 -9.52 21.82
N GLY A 49 -2.13 -8.84 20.95
CA GLY A 49 -2.50 -7.43 21.15
C GLY A 49 -1.48 -6.42 20.63
N THR A 50 -0.24 -6.83 20.40
CA THR A 50 0.86 -6.00 19.91
C THR A 50 0.91 -6.00 18.39
N LYS A 51 1.26 -4.84 17.80
CA LYS A 51 1.45 -4.69 16.35
C LYS A 51 2.94 -4.70 16.02
N TYR A 52 3.30 -5.47 15.02
CA TYR A 52 4.63 -5.62 14.48
C TYR A 52 4.63 -5.19 13.03
N ILE A 53 5.70 -4.51 12.61
CA ILE A 53 5.96 -4.22 11.21
C ILE A 53 7.07 -5.17 10.79
N VAL A 54 6.74 -6.12 9.92
CA VAL A 54 7.67 -7.17 9.49
C VAL A 54 8.01 -6.92 8.01
N PRO A 55 9.28 -6.65 7.67
CA PRO A 55 9.71 -6.50 6.29
C PRO A 55 9.48 -7.78 5.49
N ALA A 56 9.02 -7.66 4.25
CA ALA A 56 8.78 -8.80 3.37
C ALA A 56 10.06 -9.63 3.11
N SER A 57 11.24 -9.01 3.18
CA SER A 57 12.52 -9.69 3.07
C SER A 57 12.84 -10.65 4.22
N GLU A 58 12.10 -10.57 5.32
CA GLU A 58 12.28 -11.43 6.50
C GLU A 58 11.23 -12.55 6.56
N ILE A 59 10.24 -12.52 5.67
CA ILE A 59 9.11 -13.44 5.67
C ILE A 59 9.42 -14.62 4.77
N TYR A 60 9.30 -15.81 5.33
CA TYR A 60 9.36 -17.06 4.58
C TYR A 60 7.99 -17.42 4.00
N SER A 61 6.95 -17.45 4.84
CA SER A 61 5.58 -17.75 4.40
C SER A 61 4.53 -17.05 5.25
N ILE A 62 3.35 -16.86 4.66
CA ILE A 62 2.15 -16.40 5.35
C ILE A 62 1.01 -17.34 4.98
N GLU A 63 0.37 -17.93 5.98
CA GLU A 63 -0.81 -18.78 5.81
C GLU A 63 -2.01 -18.03 6.37
N PHE A 64 -2.94 -17.71 5.49
CA PHE A 64 -4.18 -17.04 5.87
C PHE A 64 -5.25 -18.08 6.10
N GLU A 65 -5.92 -18.00 7.24
CA GLU A 65 -7.01 -18.91 7.55
C GLU A 65 -8.24 -18.64 6.66
N ASN A 66 -8.52 -17.37 6.36
CA ASN A 66 -9.63 -16.97 5.50
C ASN A 66 -9.14 -16.55 4.10
N ALA A 67 -9.34 -17.42 3.12
CA ALA A 67 -9.01 -17.19 1.72
C ALA A 67 -9.92 -16.16 1.01
N GLU A 68 -10.96 -15.66 1.67
CA GLU A 68 -11.79 -14.55 1.21
C GLU A 68 -11.42 -13.21 1.88
N ASP A 69 -10.43 -13.19 2.78
CA ASP A 69 -9.98 -11.96 3.42
C ASP A 69 -9.48 -10.96 2.37
N LYS A 70 -9.87 -9.69 2.50
CA LYS A 70 -9.40 -8.62 1.61
C LYS A 70 -7.88 -8.49 1.62
N VAL A 71 -7.24 -8.75 2.75
CA VAL A 71 -5.78 -8.72 2.87
C VAL A 71 -5.16 -9.90 2.13
N TYR A 72 -5.76 -11.09 2.21
CA TYR A 72 -5.31 -12.27 1.46
C TYR A 72 -5.49 -12.10 -0.05
N THR A 73 -6.64 -11.61 -0.51
CA THR A 73 -6.87 -11.33 -1.94
C THR A 73 -5.90 -10.27 -2.49
N ASN A 74 -5.65 -9.19 -1.74
CA ASN A 74 -4.62 -8.21 -2.10
C ASN A 74 -3.20 -8.82 -2.07
N TYR A 75 -2.92 -9.77 -1.18
CA TYR A 75 -1.62 -10.46 -1.11
C TYR A 75 -1.43 -11.40 -2.29
N LEU A 76 -2.44 -12.18 -2.66
CA LEU A 76 -2.41 -13.03 -3.85
C LEU A 76 -2.25 -12.21 -5.13
N GLU A 77 -2.94 -11.07 -5.25
CA GLU A 77 -2.72 -10.12 -6.35
C GLU A 77 -1.28 -9.57 -6.39
N MET A 78 -0.60 -9.50 -5.24
CA MET A 78 0.81 -9.10 -5.15
C MET A 78 1.79 -10.26 -5.38
N GLN A 79 1.43 -11.51 -5.07
CA GLN A 79 2.30 -12.70 -5.13
C GLN A 79 2.15 -13.54 -6.39
N ALA A 80 1.01 -13.50 -7.08
CA ALA A 80 0.79 -14.23 -8.34
C ALA A 80 1.66 -13.72 -9.50
N ASP A 81 2.62 -12.85 -9.22
CA ASP A 81 3.30 -12.01 -10.17
C ASP A 81 4.80 -12.00 -9.80
N GLU A 82 5.46 -13.14 -10.06
CA GLU A 82 6.88 -13.12 -10.41
C GLU A 82 7.01 -12.09 -11.54
N GLU A 83 7.59 -10.93 -11.22
CA GLU A 83 7.72 -9.75 -12.10
C GLU A 83 6.52 -8.77 -12.16
N ASN A 84 5.93 -8.40 -11.01
CA ASN A 84 4.86 -7.40 -10.95
C ASN A 84 5.24 -6.01 -11.50
N LYS A 85 4.93 -5.79 -12.77
CA LYS A 85 5.15 -4.54 -13.51
C LYS A 85 4.44 -3.36 -12.87
N CYS A 86 3.26 -3.57 -12.30
CA CYS A 86 2.52 -2.53 -11.60
C CYS A 86 3.23 -2.09 -10.31
N PHE A 87 3.83 -3.02 -9.58
CA PHE A 87 4.63 -2.73 -8.41
C PHE A 87 5.90 -1.93 -8.75
N ASN A 88 6.66 -2.39 -9.75
CA ASN A 88 7.81 -1.68 -10.29
C ASN A 88 7.45 -0.26 -10.74
N ALA A 89 6.35 -0.12 -11.48
CA ALA A 89 5.83 1.15 -11.93
C ALA A 89 5.51 2.12 -10.78
N ARG A 90 4.92 1.62 -9.68
CA ARG A 90 4.60 2.44 -8.51
C ARG A 90 5.86 2.90 -7.79
N LEU A 91 6.87 2.04 -7.64
CA LEU A 91 8.16 2.39 -7.04
C LEU A 91 8.91 3.43 -7.88
N ASP A 92 8.98 3.24 -9.20
CA ASP A 92 9.64 4.18 -10.11
C ASP A 92 8.94 5.55 -10.12
N ALA A 93 7.60 5.56 -10.10
CA ALA A 93 6.84 6.80 -9.97
C ALA A 93 7.14 7.49 -8.64
N GLU A 94 7.16 6.74 -7.55
CA GLU A 94 7.35 7.29 -6.20
C GLU A 94 8.74 7.90 -5.97
N ASN A 95 9.76 7.19 -6.45
CA ASN A 95 11.16 7.52 -6.20
C ASN A 95 11.75 8.45 -7.26
N TYR A 96 11.28 8.36 -8.52
CA TYR A 96 11.97 9.00 -9.64
C TYR A 96 11.10 9.92 -10.51
N HIS A 97 9.77 9.98 -10.35
CA HIS A 97 8.93 10.90 -11.15
C HIS A 97 9.29 12.37 -10.91
N GLY A 98 9.66 12.69 -9.66
CA GLY A 98 10.08 14.03 -9.25
C GLY A 98 8.92 15.05 -9.26
N LYS A 99 9.25 16.33 -9.43
CA LYS A 99 8.33 17.48 -9.61
C LYS A 99 7.40 17.84 -8.45
N LYS A 100 7.44 17.11 -7.34
CA LYS A 100 6.63 17.37 -6.12
C LYS A 100 6.69 18.83 -5.67
N GLY A 101 7.89 19.43 -5.59
CA GLY A 101 8.06 20.83 -5.17
C GLY A 101 7.43 21.83 -6.14
N GLY A 102 7.57 21.62 -7.44
CA GLY A 102 6.94 22.47 -8.46
C GLY A 102 5.41 22.41 -8.35
N HIS A 103 4.85 21.22 -8.16
CA HIS A 103 3.40 21.04 -8.00
C HIS A 103 2.87 21.61 -6.67
N PHE A 104 3.65 21.61 -5.59
CA PHE A 104 3.29 22.39 -4.40
C PHE A 104 3.14 23.88 -4.71
N VAL A 105 4.11 24.48 -5.40
CA VAL A 105 4.06 25.90 -5.80
C VAL A 105 2.88 26.16 -6.75
N LEU A 106 2.61 25.26 -7.69
CA LEU A 106 1.42 25.35 -8.54
C LEU A 106 0.12 25.34 -7.72
N GLY A 107 0.06 24.51 -6.68
CA GLY A 107 -1.05 24.49 -5.73
C GLY A 107 -1.23 25.82 -5.01
N VAL A 108 -0.15 26.44 -4.54
CA VAL A 108 -0.20 27.78 -3.90
C VAL A 108 -0.73 28.83 -4.86
N LEU A 109 -0.23 28.85 -6.11
CA LEU A 109 -0.52 29.93 -7.07
C LEU A 109 -1.86 29.76 -7.80
N PHE A 110 -2.24 28.53 -8.12
CA PHE A 110 -3.37 28.23 -9.02
C PHE A 110 -4.45 27.35 -8.36
N GLY A 111 -4.19 26.84 -7.16
CA GLY A 111 -5.18 26.13 -6.36
C GLY A 111 -5.83 24.95 -7.10
N PRO A 112 -7.17 24.85 -7.10
CA PRO A 112 -7.90 23.75 -7.75
C PRO A 112 -7.65 23.63 -9.26
N PHE A 113 -7.28 24.71 -9.95
CA PHE A 113 -7.01 24.66 -11.39
C PHE A 113 -5.75 23.85 -11.71
N ALA A 114 -4.73 23.89 -10.84
CA ALA A 114 -3.55 23.03 -10.98
C ALA A 114 -3.93 21.55 -10.85
N ILE A 115 -4.78 21.22 -9.86
CA ILE A 115 -5.27 19.85 -9.63
C ILE A 115 -5.99 19.30 -10.86
N ILE A 116 -6.88 20.08 -11.46
CA ILE A 116 -7.60 19.68 -12.68
C ILE A 116 -6.62 19.47 -13.84
N GLY A 117 -5.67 20.39 -14.02
CA GLY A 117 -4.62 20.26 -15.05
C GLY A 117 -3.81 18.97 -14.90
N THR A 118 -3.40 18.65 -13.67
CA THR A 118 -2.63 17.43 -13.37
C THR A 118 -3.47 16.16 -13.51
N ALA A 119 -4.77 16.19 -13.19
CA ALA A 119 -5.67 15.04 -13.40
C ALA A 119 -5.78 14.65 -14.88
N LEU A 120 -5.79 15.64 -15.78
CA LEU A 120 -5.85 15.46 -17.24
C LEU A 120 -4.50 15.13 -17.89
N ALA A 121 -3.38 15.31 -17.18
CA ALA A 121 -2.05 15.02 -17.71
C ALA A 121 -1.88 13.53 -18.04
N ASN A 122 -0.92 13.19 -18.89
CA ASN A 122 -0.56 11.78 -19.17
C ASN A 122 0.94 11.57 -18.96
N PRO A 123 1.38 11.45 -17.69
CA PRO A 123 2.79 11.24 -17.39
C PRO A 123 3.27 9.90 -17.94
N THR A 124 4.50 9.85 -18.42
CA THR A 124 5.18 8.62 -18.82
C THR A 124 6.60 8.64 -18.25
N PRO A 125 7.17 7.47 -17.91
CA PRO A 125 8.50 7.39 -17.31
C PRO A 125 9.59 7.89 -18.27
N GLU A 126 9.42 7.70 -19.58
CA GLU A 126 10.36 8.16 -20.62
C GLU A 126 10.49 9.69 -20.71
N LYS A 127 9.40 10.42 -20.43
CA LYS A 127 9.42 11.90 -20.48
C LYS A 127 10.14 12.51 -19.28
N GLY A 128 10.39 11.75 -18.22
CA GLY A 128 11.08 12.20 -17.02
C GLY A 128 12.56 11.83 -17.06
N LYS A 129 13.47 12.80 -17.22
CA LYS A 129 14.92 12.55 -17.23
C LYS A 129 15.39 11.73 -16.02
N GLN A 130 14.88 12.02 -14.82
CA GLN A 130 15.24 11.29 -13.61
C GLN A 130 14.73 9.85 -13.61
N THR A 131 13.44 9.63 -13.94
CA THR A 131 12.88 8.27 -14.04
C THR A 131 13.61 7.45 -15.09
N TYR A 132 13.82 8.03 -16.26
CA TYR A 132 14.53 7.36 -17.36
C TYR A 132 15.96 7.01 -16.98
N MET A 133 16.69 7.86 -16.26
CA MET A 133 18.08 7.53 -15.90
C MET A 133 18.18 6.50 -14.77
N MET A 134 17.28 6.58 -13.77
CA MET A 134 17.43 5.84 -12.50
C MET A 134 16.69 4.50 -12.46
N SER A 135 15.61 4.33 -13.24
CA SER A 135 14.84 3.09 -13.23
C SER A 135 15.65 1.93 -13.80
N LYS A 136 15.53 0.78 -13.13
CA LYS A 136 16.06 -0.51 -13.62
C LYS A 136 15.05 -1.27 -14.50
N ASN A 137 13.80 -0.80 -14.57
CA ASN A 137 12.67 -1.48 -15.22
C ASN A 137 12.33 -0.84 -16.58
N LYS A 138 13.36 -0.38 -17.31
CA LYS A 138 13.20 0.38 -18.57
C LYS A 138 12.54 -0.43 -19.68
N ASP A 139 12.81 -1.72 -19.68
CA ASP A 139 12.19 -2.74 -20.54
C ASP A 139 10.65 -2.79 -20.36
N GLN A 140 10.15 -2.36 -19.20
CA GLN A 140 8.72 -2.32 -18.89
C GLN A 140 8.04 -1.00 -19.31
N PHE A 141 8.77 0.00 -19.82
CA PHE A 141 8.21 1.34 -20.07
C PHE A 141 7.18 1.40 -21.21
N SER A 142 7.20 0.43 -22.13
CA SER A 142 6.19 0.28 -23.18
C SER A 142 5.00 -0.58 -22.74
N ASP A 143 5.09 -1.24 -21.58
CA ASP A 143 4.06 -2.15 -21.12
C ASP A 143 2.81 -1.38 -20.65
N PRO A 144 1.60 -1.72 -21.16
CA PRO A 144 0.37 -1.01 -20.80
C PRO A 144 0.03 -1.06 -19.31
N GLU A 145 0.33 -2.16 -18.63
CA GLU A 145 0.07 -2.34 -17.20
C GLU A 145 1.02 -1.49 -16.37
N TYR A 146 2.32 -1.55 -16.68
CA TYR A 146 3.33 -0.68 -16.09
C TYR A 146 2.91 0.79 -16.22
N LEU A 147 2.57 1.22 -17.43
CA LEU A 147 2.20 2.60 -17.73
C LEU A 147 0.95 3.06 -16.98
N SER A 148 -0.05 2.19 -16.84
CA SER A 148 -1.28 2.46 -16.09
C SER A 148 -0.98 2.74 -14.61
N CYS A 149 -0.20 1.86 -13.98
CA CYS A 149 0.14 1.98 -12.57
C CYS A 149 1.09 3.15 -12.29
N TYR A 150 2.08 3.37 -13.16
CA TYR A 150 3.00 4.51 -13.07
C TYR A 150 2.20 5.82 -13.11
N ARG A 151 1.31 5.97 -14.10
CA ARG A 151 0.46 7.16 -14.27
C ARG A 151 -0.38 7.44 -13.04
N LYS A 152 -1.05 6.41 -12.53
CA LYS A 152 -1.92 6.53 -11.35
C LYS A 152 -1.14 7.05 -10.14
N LYS A 153 0.03 6.47 -9.87
CA LYS A 153 0.88 6.88 -8.73
C LYS A 153 1.48 8.26 -8.93
N ALA A 154 2.03 8.55 -10.11
CA ALA A 154 2.63 9.84 -10.44
C ALA A 154 1.61 10.99 -10.31
N LYS A 155 0.42 10.85 -10.92
CA LYS A 155 -0.65 11.85 -10.80
C LYS A 155 -1.06 12.07 -9.35
N GLY A 156 -1.32 10.99 -8.62
CA GLY A 156 -1.80 11.07 -7.23
C GLY A 156 -0.83 11.82 -6.33
N GLN A 157 0.48 11.61 -6.51
CA GLN A 157 1.49 12.34 -5.73
C GLN A 157 1.54 13.83 -6.09
N LEU A 158 1.44 14.18 -7.37
CA LEU A 158 1.47 15.58 -7.80
C LEU A 158 0.20 16.35 -7.36
N ILE A 159 -0.98 15.75 -7.53
CA ILE A 159 -2.26 16.30 -7.03
C ILE A 159 -2.21 16.49 -5.51
N GLY A 160 -1.62 15.52 -4.78
CA GLY A 160 -1.44 15.65 -3.34
C GLY A 160 -0.60 16.87 -2.96
N MET A 161 0.49 17.14 -3.68
CA MET A 161 1.31 18.33 -3.43
C MET A 161 0.59 19.63 -3.80
N GLU A 162 -0.17 19.65 -4.89
CA GLU A 162 -0.99 20.82 -5.27
C GLU A 162 -2.05 21.11 -4.21
N ALA A 163 -2.74 20.08 -3.70
CA ALA A 163 -3.71 20.23 -2.63
C ALA A 163 -3.08 20.77 -1.34
N LEU A 164 -1.87 20.30 -0.99
CA LEU A 164 -1.11 20.84 0.14
C LEU A 164 -0.73 22.31 -0.08
N GLY A 165 -0.27 22.66 -1.28
CA GLY A 165 0.06 24.05 -1.62
C GLY A 165 -1.15 24.97 -1.54
N TRP A 166 -2.29 24.54 -2.08
CA TRP A 166 -3.54 25.29 -2.01
C TRP A 166 -4.02 25.46 -0.56
N GLY A 167 -3.96 24.39 0.24
CA GLY A 167 -4.28 24.45 1.67
C GLY A 167 -3.36 25.42 2.43
N ALA A 168 -2.06 25.40 2.14
CA ALA A 168 -1.10 26.35 2.73
C ALA A 168 -1.43 27.81 2.37
N TRP A 169 -1.84 28.08 1.12
CA TRP A 169 -2.27 29.42 0.70
C TRP A 169 -3.52 29.89 1.47
N ILE A 170 -4.54 29.02 1.60
CA ILE A 170 -5.75 29.34 2.37
C ILE A 170 -5.39 29.68 3.82
N LEU A 171 -4.53 28.88 4.46
CA LEU A 171 -4.10 29.13 5.83
C LEU A 171 -3.35 30.46 5.96
N LEU A 172 -2.51 30.82 4.99
CA LEU A 172 -1.82 32.11 4.98
C LEU A 172 -2.80 33.28 4.88
N VAL A 173 -3.80 33.20 4.00
CA VAL A 173 -4.83 34.24 3.86
C VAL A 173 -5.68 34.38 5.11
N LEU A 174 -5.97 33.29 5.82
CA LEU A 174 -6.74 33.32 7.07
C LEU A 174 -5.93 33.85 8.26
N ALA A 175 -4.59 33.78 8.21
CA ALA A 175 -3.70 34.24 9.26
C ALA A 175 -3.30 35.73 9.12
N LEU A 176 -3.60 36.34 7.96
CA LEU A 176 -3.37 37.75 7.65
C LEU A 176 -4.65 38.56 7.86
#